data_AF-A0A060BPH1-F1
#
_entry.id   AF-A0A060BPH1-F1
#
_cell.length_a   1.000
_cell.length_b   1.000
_cell.length_c   1.000
_cell.angle_alpha   90.00
_cell.angle_beta   90.00
_cell.angle_gamma   90.00
#
_symmetry.space_group_name_H-M   'P 1'
#
loop_
_entity.id
_entity.type
_entity.pdbx_description
1 polymer ?
#
loop_
_entity_poly.entity_id
_entity_poly.type
_entity_poly.pdbx_seq_one_letter_code
_entity_poly.pdbx_strand_id
1 'polypeptide(L)' 'MKTVYLFLKSTQRAKQIIREFKPDVVVGTGGYVCGAVVYAAARLKIPTFIHEQNSI' A
#
# COMPACT_ATOMS: atom_id res chain seq x y z
N MET A 1 -5.84 18.29 7.58
CA MET A 1 -5.36 17.33 8.62
C MET A 1 -6.06 15.97 8.60
N LYS A 2 -7.38 15.87 8.40
CA LYS A 2 -8.12 14.58 8.40
C LYS A 2 -7.60 13.55 7.39
N THR A 3 -7.24 13.98 6.19
CA THR A 3 -6.68 13.10 5.13
C THR A 3 -5.38 12.43 5.55
N VAL A 4 -4.45 13.19 6.14
CA VAL A 4 -3.17 12.66 6.63
C VAL A 4 -3.40 11.64 7.74
N TYR A 5 -4.29 11.95 8.69
CA TYR A 5 -4.66 11.01 9.75
C TYR A 5 -5.25 9.70 9.19
N LEU A 6 -6.18 9.79 8.23
CA LEU A 6 -6.77 8.62 7.59
C LEU A 6 -5.73 7.81 6.82
N PHE A 7 -4.80 8.47 6.11
CA PHE A 7 -3.72 7.80 5.40
C PHE A 7 -2.80 7.01 6.36
N LEU A 8 -2.41 7.62 7.49
CA LEU A 8 -1.60 6.95 8.50
C LEU A 8 -2.33 5.77 9.14
N LYS A 9 -3.62 5.93 9.47
CA LYS A 9 -4.47 4.86 10.00
C LYS A 9 -4.60 3.71 9.00
N SER A 10 -4.85 4.00 7.72
CA SER A 10 -4.92 2.99 6.65
C SER A 10 -3.60 2.29 6.44
N THR A 11 -2.47 3.03 6.48
CA THR A 11 -1.12 2.44 6.39
C THR A 11 -0.86 1.47 7.53
N GLN A 12 -1.24 1.82 8.76
CA GLN A 12 -1.06 0.93 9.91
C GLN A 12 -1.90 -0.34 9.78
N ARG A 13 -3.14 -0.23 9.30
CA ARG A 13 -4.00 -1.39 9.04
C ARG A 13 -3.42 -2.26 7.91
N ALA A 14 -2.93 -1.66 6.84
CA ALA A 14 -2.27 -2.38 5.74
C ALA A 14 -1.05 -3.17 6.23
N LYS A 15 -0.21 -2.58 7.10
CA LYS A 15 0.92 -3.31 7.71
C LYS A 15 0.49 -4.55 8.49
N GLN A 16 -0.64 -4.50 9.20
CA GLN A 16 -1.17 -5.68 9.90
C GLN A 16 -1.55 -6.78 8.91
N ILE A 17 -2.34 -6.42 7.89
CA ILE A 17 -2.79 -7.35 6.85
C ILE A 17 -1.58 -7.99 6.14
N ILE A 18 -0.58 -7.19 5.78
CA ILE A 18 0.63 -7.66 5.10
C ILE A 18 1.42 -8.64 5.99
N ARG A 19 1.54 -8.37 7.30
CA ARG A 19 2.26 -9.27 8.23
C ARG A 19 1.52 -10.58 8.49
N GLU A 20 0.20 -10.55 8.45
CA GLU A 20 -0.66 -11.72 8.62
C GLU A 20 -0.64 -12.59 7.35
N PHE A 21 -0.82 -11.95 6.19
CA PHE A 21 -0.85 -12.62 4.89
C PHE A 21 0.53 -13.09 4.43
N LYS A 22 1.60 -12.37 4.80
CA LYS A 22 3.01 -12.64 4.43
C LYS A 22 3.22 -12.80 2.91
N PRO A 23 2.91 -11.77 2.10
CA PRO A 23 3.12 -11.84 0.66
C PRO A 23 4.60 -11.81 0.30
N ASP A 24 4.98 -12.56 -0.73
CA ASP A 24 6.31 -12.49 -1.34
C ASP A 24 6.48 -11.24 -2.24
N VAL A 25 5.37 -10.76 -2.81
CA VAL A 25 5.33 -9.58 -3.68
C VAL A 25 3.98 -8.86 -3.53
N VAL A 26 3.97 -7.54 -3.70
CA VAL A 26 2.76 -6.73 -3.74
C VAL A 26 2.67 -5.97 -5.06
N VAL A 27 1.50 -6.03 -5.70
CA VAL A 27 1.22 -5.31 -6.95
C VAL A 27 0.10 -4.31 -6.70
N GLY A 28 0.37 -3.02 -6.93
CA GLY A 28 -0.62 -1.95 -6.87
C GLY A 28 -1.05 -1.52 -8.27
N THR A 29 -2.34 -1.61 -8.58
CA THR A 29 -2.88 -1.26 -9.91
C THR A 29 -3.25 0.23 -10.06
N GLY A 30 -2.60 1.12 -9.31
CA GLY A 30 -2.91 2.55 -9.31
C GLY A 30 -4.10 2.96 -8.42
N GLY A 31 -4.39 4.27 -8.42
CA GLY A 31 -5.44 4.89 -7.62
C GLY A 31 -5.04 5.25 -6.17
N TYR A 32 -5.72 6.26 -5.59
CA TYR A 32 -5.46 6.77 -4.23
C TYR A 32 -5.58 5.69 -3.14
N VAL A 33 -6.43 4.68 -3.37
CA VAL A 33 -6.67 3.57 -2.43
C VAL A 33 -5.45 2.65 -2.31
N CYS A 34 -4.70 2.40 -3.41
CA CYS A 34 -3.56 1.49 -3.38
C CYS A 34 -2.35 2.08 -2.60
N GLY A 35 -2.26 3.41 -2.53
CA GLY A 35 -1.08 4.11 -2.01
C GLY A 35 -0.69 3.69 -0.60
N ALA A 36 -1.65 3.57 0.33
CA ALA A 36 -1.37 3.18 1.71
C ALA A 36 -0.87 1.72 1.84
N VAL A 37 -1.35 0.83 0.96
CA VAL A 37 -1.00 -0.60 0.96
C VAL A 37 0.37 -0.82 0.36
N VAL A 38 0.62 -0.26 -0.84
CA VAL A 38 1.94 -0.32 -1.50
C VAL A 38 3.00 0.35 -0.64
N TYR A 39 2.70 1.52 -0.06
CA TYR A 39 3.60 2.19 0.88
C TYR A 39 3.91 1.33 2.10
N ALA A 40 2.90 0.68 2.70
CA ALA A 40 3.11 -0.22 3.82
C ALA A 40 4.00 -1.42 3.45
N ALA A 41 3.80 -2.02 2.28
CA ALA A 41 4.58 -3.16 1.79
C ALA A 41 6.05 -2.78 1.52
N ALA A 42 6.27 -1.65 0.84
CA ALA A 42 7.61 -1.12 0.59
C ALA A 42 8.36 -0.81 1.90
N ARG A 43 7.67 -0.24 2.90
CA ARG A 43 8.23 0.00 4.25
C ARG A 43 8.58 -1.28 5.01
N LEU A 44 7.96 -2.40 4.66
CA LEU A 44 8.26 -3.72 5.21
C LEU A 44 9.34 -4.47 4.39
N LYS A 45 9.95 -3.82 3.39
CA LYS A 45 10.95 -4.40 2.48
C LYS A 45 10.42 -5.57 1.64
N ILE A 46 9.11 -5.62 1.41
CA ILE A 46 8.51 -6.57 0.48
C ILE A 46 8.62 -5.97 -0.93
N PRO A 47 9.07 -6.74 -1.94
CA PRO A 47 9.07 -6.29 -3.32
C PRO A 47 7.70 -5.76 -3.75
N THR A 48 7.67 -4.53 -4.27
CA THR A 48 6.43 -3.87 -4.70
C THR A 48 6.50 -3.44 -6.16
N PHE A 49 5.45 -3.70 -6.92
CA PHE A 49 5.26 -3.19 -8.28
C PHE A 49 4.04 -2.27 -8.33
N ILE A 50 4.12 -1.19 -9.09
CA ILE A 50 2.97 -0.31 -9.37
C ILE A 50 2.70 -0.39 -10.87
N HIS A 51 1.47 -0.72 -11.23
CA HIS A 51 0.99 -0.74 -12.60
C HIS A 51 -0.23 0.17 -12.73
N GLU A 52 -0.05 1.34 -13.33
CA GLU A 52 -1.14 2.28 -13.57
C GLU A 52 -1.62 2.09 -15.03
N GLN A 53 -2.93 1.85 -15.22
CA GLN A 53 -3.50 1.51 -16.54
C GLN A 53 -3.88 2.74 -17.37
N ASN A 54 -4.03 3.91 -16.74
CA ASN A 54 -4.50 5.16 -17.34
C ASN A 54 -3.46 6.27 -17.16
N SER A 55 -2.22 6.02 -17.58
CA SER A 55 -1.20 7.06 -17.56
C SER A 55 -1.28 7.78 -18.90
N ILE A 56 -2.24 8.70 -18.98
CA ILE A 56 -2.33 9.70 -20.06
C ILE A 56 -1.43 10.87 -19.67
#